data_AF-A0A1H0I8Q4-F1
#
_entry.id   AF-A0A1H0I8Q4-F1
#
_cell.length_a   1.000
_cell.length_b   1.000
_cell.length_c   1.000
_cell.angle_alpha   90.00
_cell.angle_beta   90.00
_cell.angle_gamma   90.00
#
_symmetry.space_group_name_H-M   'P 1'
#
loop_
_entity.id
_entity.type
_entity.pdbx_description
1 polymer ?
#
loop_
_entity_poly.entity_id
_entity_poly.type
_entity_poly.pdbx_seq_one_letter_code
_entity_poly.pdbx_strand_id
1 'polypeptide(L)'
;MVAARLLWLLFVACASVLAVAALLIALEAEPDNPLVELVLNLADGVDLGVFDLDNPIKRFAGDNGETTTALFNYGIGAVVYLVLGRLVDRLVRP
;
A
#
# COMPACT_ATOMS: atom_id res chain seq x y z
N MET A 1 -5.59 24.49 8.74
CA MET A 1 -4.97 24.32 7.41
C MET A 1 -3.75 23.38 7.43
N VAL A 2 -2.77 23.59 8.31
CA VAL A 2 -1.57 22.72 8.37
C VAL A 2 -1.90 21.29 8.80
N ALA A 3 -2.73 21.11 9.84
CA ALA A 3 -3.10 19.79 10.36
C ALA A 3 -3.77 18.88 9.30
N ALA A 4 -4.77 19.41 8.57
CA ALA A 4 -5.43 18.67 7.49
C ALA A 4 -4.44 18.27 6.38
N ARG A 5 -3.48 19.14 6.07
CA ARG A 5 -2.44 18.88 5.07
C ARG A 5 -1.46 17.80 5.53
N LEU A 6 -1.02 17.83 6.78
CA LEU A 6 -0.16 16.80 7.36
C LEU A 6 -0.87 15.45 7.39
N LEU A 7 -2.14 15.44 7.75
CA LEU A 7 -2.95 14.23 7.77
C LEU A 7 -3.10 13.65 6.36
N TRP A 8 -3.45 14.48 5.37
CA TRP A 8 -3.51 14.04 3.98
C TRP A 8 -2.16 13.50 3.48
N LEU A 9 -1.04 14.16 3.81
CA LEU A 9 0.29 13.67 3.47
C LEU A 9 0.61 12.32 4.10
N LEU A 10 0.15 12.06 5.32
CA LEU A 10 0.31 10.75 5.97
C LEU A 10 -0.43 9.66 5.17
N PHE A 11 -1.68 9.90 4.76
CA PHE A 11 -2.41 8.95 3.91
C PHE A 11 -1.71 8.71 2.57
N VAL A 12 -1.18 9.77 1.93
CA VAL A 12 -0.41 9.66 0.68
C VAL A 12 0.89 8.86 0.89
N ALA A 13 1.57 9.05 2.03
CA ALA A 13 2.78 8.31 2.35
C ALA A 13 2.48 6.81 2.50
N CYS A 14 1.45 6.42 3.26
CA CYS A 14 1.02 5.02 3.38
C CYS A 14 0.63 4.42 2.01
N ALA A 15 -0.15 5.17 1.21
CA ALA A 15 -0.51 4.73 -0.15
C ALA A 15 0.72 4.52 -1.04
N SER A 16 1.72 5.41 -0.94
CA SER A 16 2.96 5.31 -1.70
C SER A 16 3.77 4.09 -1.30
N VAL A 17 3.85 3.78 0.00
CA VAL A 17 4.53 2.57 0.49
C VAL A 17 3.92 1.31 -0.12
N LEU A 18 2.58 1.15 -0.05
CA LEU A 18 1.89 0.00 -0.64
C LEU A 18 2.11 -0.08 -2.16
N ALA A 19 2.03 1.05 -2.87
CA ALA A 19 2.25 1.09 -4.31
C ALA A 19 3.69 0.72 -4.69
N VAL A 20 4.69 1.19 -3.95
CA VAL A 20 6.10 0.84 -4.20
C VAL A 20 6.34 -0.63 -3.86
N ALA A 21 5.83 -1.15 -2.75
CA ALA A 21 5.93 -2.58 -2.42
C ALA A 21 5.34 -3.46 -3.53
N ALA A 22 4.15 -3.10 -4.05
CA ALA A 22 3.53 -3.80 -5.17
C ALA A 22 4.42 -3.80 -6.42
N LEU A 23 5.06 -2.66 -6.73
CA LEU A 23 6.00 -2.56 -7.86
C LEU A 23 7.27 -3.39 -7.63
N LEU A 24 7.83 -3.40 -6.41
CA LEU A 24 9.01 -4.20 -6.09
C LEU A 24 8.75 -5.69 -6.25
N ILE A 25 7.58 -6.16 -5.79
CA ILE A 25 7.15 -7.55 -5.97
C ILE A 25 6.94 -7.84 -7.47
N ALA A 26 6.33 -6.91 -8.22
CA ALA A 26 6.10 -7.09 -9.64
C ALA A 26 7.36 -7.06 -10.50
N LEU A 27 8.41 -6.41 -10.03
CA LEU A 27 9.71 -6.38 -10.68
C LEU A 27 10.64 -7.50 -10.20
N GLU A 28 10.16 -8.39 -9.32
CA GLU A 28 10.97 -9.45 -8.70
C GLU A 28 12.27 -8.89 -8.09
N ALA A 29 12.14 -7.77 -7.36
CA ALA A 29 13.28 -7.10 -6.78
C ALA A 29 14.02 -8.01 -5.77
N GLU A 30 15.36 -7.89 -5.74
CA GLU A 30 16.22 -8.69 -4.88
C GLU A 30 15.83 -8.56 -3.39
N PRO A 31 15.39 -9.65 -2.73
CA PRO A 31 14.91 -9.62 -1.34
C PRO A 31 16.00 -9.30 -0.33
N ASP A 32 17.26 -9.66 -0.60
CA ASP A 32 18.40 -9.35 0.28
C ASP A 32 18.83 -7.87 0.22
N ASN A 33 18.16 -7.04 -0.60
CA ASN A 33 18.39 -5.61 -0.63
C ASN A 33 17.73 -4.93 0.58
N PRO A 34 18.49 -4.24 1.45
CA PRO A 34 17.93 -3.62 2.66
C PRO A 34 16.84 -2.58 2.38
N LEU A 35 16.84 -1.93 1.21
CA LEU A 35 15.80 -0.97 0.84
C LEU A 35 14.52 -1.69 0.40
N VAL A 36 14.62 -2.84 -0.27
CA VAL A 36 13.46 -3.65 -0.64
C VAL A 36 12.81 -4.19 0.63
N GLU A 37 13.60 -4.81 1.50
CA GLU A 37 13.16 -5.31 2.80
C GLU A 37 12.48 -4.21 3.64
N LEU A 38 13.09 -3.02 3.72
CA LEU A 38 12.51 -1.88 4.43
C LEU A 38 11.12 -1.51 3.88
N VAL A 39 10.96 -1.44 2.56
CA VAL A 39 9.69 -1.07 1.94
C VAL A 39 8.63 -2.14 2.17
N LEU A 40 8.98 -3.43 2.06
CA LEU A 40 8.07 -4.54 2.32
C LEU A 40 7.62 -4.56 3.79
N ASN A 41 8.55 -4.40 4.74
CA ASN A 41 8.22 -4.31 6.17
C ASN A 41 7.32 -3.09 6.48
N LEU A 42 7.53 -1.96 5.81
CA LEU A 42 6.65 -0.81 5.95
C LEU A 42 5.26 -1.07 5.35
N ALA A 43 5.18 -1.80 4.24
CA ALA A 43 3.93 -2.17 3.60
C ALA A 43 3.09 -3.08 4.50
N ASP A 44 3.69 -4.10 5.09
CA ASP A 44 3.03 -4.99 6.06
C ASP A 44 2.54 -4.20 7.29
N GLY A 45 3.27 -3.14 7.70
CA GLY A 45 2.82 -2.26 8.77
C GLY A 45 1.61 -1.38 8.42
N VAL A 46 1.37 -1.10 7.14
CA VAL A 46 0.29 -0.20 6.68
C VAL A 46 -0.79 -0.92 5.85
N ASP A 47 -0.72 -2.22 5.63
CA ASP A 47 -1.81 -2.99 5.01
C ASP A 47 -3.03 -3.16 5.95
N LEU A 48 -2.82 -2.86 7.25
CA LEU A 48 -3.76 -2.93 8.35
C LEU A 48 -4.40 -4.32 8.55
N GLY A 49 -3.74 -5.39 8.08
CA GLY A 49 -4.25 -6.77 8.04
C GLY A 49 -5.40 -7.00 7.06
N VAL A 50 -5.85 -5.95 6.35
CA VAL A 50 -6.96 -6.02 5.38
C VAL A 50 -6.44 -6.36 3.98
N PHE A 51 -5.27 -5.82 3.63
CA PHE A 51 -4.63 -6.00 2.32
C PHE A 51 -3.44 -6.95 2.35
N ASP A 52 -3.27 -7.66 3.47
CA ASP A 52 -2.23 -8.65 3.75
C ASP A 52 -2.15 -9.72 2.64
N LEU A 53 -0.94 -10.08 2.23
CA LEU A 53 -0.69 -11.07 1.18
C LEU A 53 -0.77 -12.53 1.65
N ASP A 54 -0.67 -12.79 2.95
CA ASP A 54 -0.90 -14.09 3.56
C ASP A 54 -2.40 -14.42 3.59
N ASN A 55 -3.26 -13.41 3.77
CA ASN A 55 -4.71 -13.53 3.70
C ASN A 55 -5.35 -12.46 2.78
N PRO A 56 -5.11 -12.53 1.46
CA PRO A 56 -5.48 -11.49 0.54
C PRO A 56 -6.98 -11.50 0.26
N ILE A 57 -7.54 -10.30 0.06
CA ILE A 57 -8.92 -10.09 -0.42
C ILE A 57 -9.15 -10.91 -1.70
N LYS A 58 -8.15 -10.91 -2.58
CA LYS A 58 -8.18 -11.69 -3.80
C LYS A 58 -6.87 -12.42 -4.02
N ARG A 59 -6.92 -13.75 -4.01
CA ARG A 59 -5.84 -14.63 -4.46
C ARG A 59 -6.02 -14.98 -5.94
N PHE A 60 -4.97 -14.80 -6.73
CA PHE A 60 -4.89 -15.23 -8.12
C PHE A 60 -4.05 -16.51 -8.23
N ALA A 61 -4.39 -17.36 -9.19
CA ALA A 61 -3.68 -18.60 -9.48
C ALA A 61 -2.99 -18.52 -10.86
N GLY A 62 -2.09 -19.47 -11.14
CA GLY A 62 -1.29 -19.51 -12.36
C GLY A 62 0.12 -18.98 -12.16
N ASP A 63 0.90 -18.95 -13.24
CA ASP A 63 2.35 -18.72 -13.19
C ASP A 63 2.75 -17.39 -12.53
N ASN A 64 1.93 -16.33 -12.71
CA ASN A 64 2.15 -15.01 -12.09
C ASN A 64 1.16 -14.73 -10.95
N GLY A 65 0.64 -15.77 -10.30
CA GLY A 65 -0.43 -15.66 -9.30
C GLY A 65 -0.05 -14.79 -8.12
N GLU A 66 1.17 -14.95 -7.60
CA GLU A 66 1.69 -14.19 -6.45
C GLU A 66 1.86 -12.71 -6.80
N THR A 67 2.56 -12.39 -7.89
CA THR A 67 2.72 -11.02 -8.38
C THR A 67 1.39 -10.33 -8.63
N THR A 68 0.45 -11.01 -9.28
CA THR A 68 -0.87 -10.44 -9.57
C THR A 68 -1.68 -10.23 -8.28
N THR A 69 -1.54 -11.14 -7.31
CA THR A 69 -2.12 -11.01 -5.97
C THR A 69 -1.56 -9.78 -5.26
N ALA A 70 -0.25 -9.59 -5.24
CA ALA A 70 0.39 -8.42 -4.64
C ALA A 70 -0.06 -7.12 -5.30
N LEU A 71 0.02 -7.04 -6.63
CA LEU A 71 -0.42 -5.86 -7.39
C LEU A 71 -1.86 -5.47 -7.11
N PHE A 72 -2.76 -6.46 -7.00
CA PHE A 72 -4.18 -6.19 -6.76
C PHE A 72 -4.46 -5.73 -5.32
N ASN A 73 -3.95 -6.46 -4.32
CA ASN A 73 -4.28 -6.20 -2.91
C ASN A 73 -3.63 -4.90 -2.42
N TYR A 74 -2.32 -4.74 -2.63
CA TYR A 74 -1.62 -3.51 -2.26
C TYR A 74 -2.05 -2.32 -3.14
N GLY A 75 -2.36 -2.55 -4.42
CA GLY A 75 -2.89 -1.52 -5.30
C GLY A 75 -4.23 -0.95 -4.81
N ILE A 76 -5.18 -1.81 -4.42
CA ILE A 76 -6.46 -1.35 -3.84
C ILE A 76 -6.23 -0.72 -2.47
N GLY A 77 -5.35 -1.28 -1.63
CA GLY A 77 -4.98 -0.67 -0.34
C GLY A 77 -4.49 0.77 -0.51
N ALA A 78 -3.60 1.01 -1.48
CA ALA A 78 -3.13 2.35 -1.80
C ALA A 78 -4.28 3.29 -2.21
N VAL A 79 -5.20 2.83 -3.06
CA VAL A 79 -6.39 3.60 -3.45
C VAL A 79 -7.26 3.92 -2.23
N VAL A 80 -7.48 2.97 -1.33
CA VAL A 80 -8.26 3.17 -0.10
C VAL A 80 -7.65 4.24 0.78
N TYR A 81 -6.33 4.24 0.99
CA TYR A 81 -5.64 5.32 1.71
C TYR A 81 -5.87 6.68 1.05
N LEU A 82 -5.75 6.78 -0.28
CA LEU A 82 -5.97 8.04 -1.00
C LEU A 82 -7.41 8.54 -0.88
N VAL A 83 -8.38 7.65 -0.99
CA VAL A 83 -9.81 8.00 -0.87
C VAL A 83 -10.14 8.43 0.55
N LEU A 84 -9.73 7.66 1.56
CA LEU A 84 -9.96 8.01 2.97
C LEU A 84 -9.26 9.33 3.33
N GLY A 85 -8.01 9.51 2.92
CA GLY A 85 -7.30 10.76 3.12
C GLY A 85 -8.01 11.96 2.48
N ARG A 86 -8.60 11.79 1.30
CA ARG A 86 -9.39 12.83 0.61
C ARG A 86 -10.71 13.14 1.33
N LEU A 87 -11.39 12.13 1.87
CA LEU A 87 -12.63 12.29 2.61
C LEU A 87 -12.39 12.98 3.95
N VAL A 88 -11.37 12.56 4.69
CA VAL A 88 -10.97 13.16 5.96
C VAL A 88 -10.51 14.61 5.75
N ASP A 89 -9.71 14.89 4.72
CA ASP A 89 -9.32 16.27 4.37
C ASP A 89 -10.53 17.16 4.08
N ARG A 90 -11.57 16.64 3.40
CA ARG A 90 -12.83 17.38 3.18
C ARG A 90 -13.62 17.63 4.46
N LEU A 91 -13.61 16.69 5.41
CA LEU A 91 -14.37 16.81 6.65
C LEU A 91 -13.69 17.74 7.67
N VAL A 92 -12.35 17.76 7.69
CA VAL A 92 -11.56 18.55 8.64
C VAL A 92 -11.31 19.97 8.14
N ARG A 93 -11.43 20.22 6.84
CA ARG A 93 -11.41 21.58 6.31
C ARG A 93 -12.70 22.31 6.71
N PRO A 94 -12.59 23.51 7.31
CA PRO A 94 -13.73 24.36 7.59
C PRO A 94 -14.39 24.85 6.30
#